data_AF-E3I566-F1
#
_entry.id   AF-E3I566-F1
#
_cell.length_a   1.000
_cell.length_b   1.000
_cell.length_c   1.000
_cell.angle_alpha   90.00
_cell.angle_beta   90.00
_cell.angle_gamma   90.00
#
_symmetry.space_group_name_H-M   'P 1'
#
loop_
_entity.id
_entity.type
_entity.pdbx_description
1 polymer ?
#
loop_
_entity_poly.entity_id
_entity_poly.type
_entity_poly.pdbx_seq_one_letter_code
_entity_poly.pdbx_strand_id
1 'polypeptide(L)'
;MAFSARRVMIPLASAGDAGGRIAHIRADGVKPANDAKLIPEIVLLNDCRLYRAGEVAAAAIRELGLASDNFVTRFGLHRRAYLSPVNAPDLRALSSNNSSSAQLGLALAILMYEGQSEASVAIATGQLATHESLHSFRDVPVKPVGSMGEKIEAIRTYLEDHMGSAIAPRIPFLFPATTPEGEETLLAYRVEFERLRETYRDHGVDLQLHPVSHLREALAVLRIKGPSLDPFYGLILKRSFAALCILTAVSLSVVAFKKWLDRPIRLEFADIELSGGETVPSPFPIVRRNGVSLALPVCLDSAGRAIYPTNTAIALRAQIKNPSSWSDWIAPYHFAVLTVSAKSGVKVFSPGIWGGEVGVREVSISLSIKDVEESNKLVVLARRWTAFDTVALKARLAEVAGATSADDRINAVINAAVSEAPGYLDYSFLTEKGPPKCL
;
A
#
# COMPACT_ATOMS: atom_id res chain seq x y z
N MET A 1 25.84 -15.29 -16.89
CA MET A 1 26.68 -14.14 -17.30
C MET A 1 28.03 -14.30 -16.63
N ALA A 2 29.12 -14.43 -17.39
CA ALA A 2 30.47 -14.47 -16.83
C ALA A 2 30.82 -13.06 -16.34
N PHE A 3 31.22 -12.93 -15.07
CA PHE A 3 31.55 -11.64 -14.47
C PHE A 3 32.91 -11.18 -14.95
N SER A 4 32.98 -10.00 -15.57
CA SER A 4 34.24 -9.36 -15.88
C SER A 4 34.86 -8.84 -14.58
N ALA A 5 36.08 -9.28 -14.28
CA ALA A 5 36.83 -8.79 -13.14
C ALA A 5 37.00 -7.27 -13.24
N ARG A 6 36.79 -6.57 -12.12
CA ARG A 6 36.98 -5.12 -12.02
C ARG A 6 38.39 -4.86 -11.49
N ARG A 7 39.07 -3.90 -12.09
CA ARG A 7 40.44 -3.54 -11.73
C ARG A 7 40.52 -2.08 -11.35
N VAL A 8 41.23 -1.79 -10.27
CA VAL A 8 41.61 -0.44 -9.91
C VAL A 8 43.13 -0.34 -9.91
N MET A 9 43.64 0.65 -10.62
CA MET A 9 45.03 1.02 -10.68
C MET A 9 45.27 2.11 -9.63
N ILE A 10 46.18 1.86 -8.70
CA ILE A 10 46.45 2.76 -7.59
C ILE A 10 47.87 3.29 -7.76
N PRO A 11 48.08 4.59 -8.08
CA PRO A 11 49.41 5.15 -8.16
C PRO A 11 49.98 5.35 -6.76
N LEU A 12 51.19 4.83 -6.55
CA LEU A 12 51.92 4.83 -5.29
C LEU A 12 53.25 5.57 -5.51
N ALA A 13 53.57 6.49 -4.60
CA ALA A 13 54.81 7.25 -4.65
C ALA A 13 56.00 6.33 -4.29
N SER A 14 57.20 6.65 -4.76
CA SER A 14 58.38 5.88 -4.38
C SER A 14 58.84 6.27 -2.97
N ALA A 15 59.58 5.38 -2.30
CA ALA A 15 60.52 5.82 -1.28
C ALA A 15 61.93 5.80 -1.89
N GLY A 16 62.41 6.95 -2.36
CA GLY A 16 63.73 7.12 -2.99
C GLY A 16 63.71 7.03 -4.53
N ASP A 17 64.89 6.84 -5.14
CA ASP A 17 65.14 6.99 -6.58
C ASP A 17 64.45 5.97 -7.50
N ALA A 18 63.70 5.01 -6.94
CA ALA A 18 63.12 3.88 -7.68
C ALA A 18 61.89 4.21 -8.55
N GLY A 19 61.47 5.48 -8.63
CA GLY A 19 60.29 5.93 -9.38
C GLY A 19 58.95 5.45 -8.81
N GLY A 20 57.88 6.19 -9.06
CA GLY A 20 56.53 5.78 -8.63
C GLY A 20 56.07 4.48 -9.30
N ARG A 21 55.12 3.77 -8.68
CA ARG A 21 54.60 2.47 -9.18
C ARG A 21 53.07 2.45 -9.19
N ILE A 22 52.47 1.63 -10.05
CA ILE A 22 51.02 1.37 -10.04
C ILE A 22 50.73 0.03 -9.38
N ALA A 23 49.92 0.01 -8.33
CA ALA A 23 49.35 -1.23 -7.80
C ALA A 23 48.09 -1.62 -8.56
N HIS A 24 48.07 -2.85 -9.07
CA HIS A 24 46.91 -3.40 -9.78
C HIS A 24 46.08 -4.21 -8.81
N ILE A 25 44.94 -3.69 -8.41
CA ILE A 25 44.04 -4.38 -7.50
C ILE A 25 42.86 -4.93 -8.29
N ARG A 26 42.67 -6.24 -8.25
CA ARG A 26 41.51 -6.93 -8.80
C ARG A 26 40.55 -7.27 -7.68
N ALA A 27 39.27 -6.97 -7.88
CA ALA A 27 38.20 -7.50 -7.04
C ALA A 27 37.52 -8.67 -7.77
N ASP A 28 37.45 -9.81 -7.10
CA ASP A 28 36.75 -11.00 -7.59
C ASP A 28 35.93 -11.68 -6.48
N GLY A 29 35.22 -12.75 -6.82
CA GLY A 29 34.36 -13.49 -5.89
C GLY A 29 35.02 -14.73 -5.30
N VAL A 30 36.33 -14.91 -5.52
CA VAL A 30 37.03 -16.14 -5.11
C VAL A 30 37.63 -15.92 -3.73
N LYS A 31 37.11 -16.63 -2.73
CA LYS A 31 37.63 -16.57 -1.38
C LYS A 31 39.07 -17.12 -1.36
N PRO A 32 40.07 -16.34 -0.92
CA PRO A 32 41.43 -16.84 -0.75
C PRO A 32 41.50 -17.86 0.38
N ALA A 33 42.39 -18.84 0.26
CA ALA A 33 42.75 -19.71 1.37
C ALA A 33 43.41 -18.86 2.47
N ASN A 34 42.90 -18.94 3.69
CA ASN A 34 43.42 -18.16 4.82
C ASN A 34 43.25 -18.95 6.13
N ASP A 35 44.37 -19.25 6.77
CA ASP A 35 44.44 -19.93 8.07
C ASP A 35 44.59 -18.95 9.25
N ALA A 36 44.74 -17.65 8.98
CA ALA A 36 44.94 -16.60 9.98
C ALA A 36 43.64 -15.86 10.34
N LYS A 37 43.58 -15.23 11.53
CA LYS A 37 42.47 -14.37 12.03
C LYS A 37 42.31 -13.03 11.26
N LEU A 38 42.73 -12.98 10.00
CA LEU A 38 42.67 -11.78 9.14
C LEU A 38 41.32 -11.68 8.42
N ILE A 39 40.94 -10.47 8.01
CA ILE A 39 39.72 -10.19 7.24
C ILE A 39 39.85 -10.86 5.85
N PRO A 40 39.02 -11.87 5.52
CA PRO A 40 39.15 -12.64 4.27
C PRO A 40 39.14 -11.78 2.99
N GLU A 41 38.35 -10.72 2.97
CA GLU A 41 38.12 -9.82 1.84
C GLU A 41 39.40 -9.08 1.41
N ILE A 42 40.37 -8.91 2.30
CA ILE A 42 41.57 -8.10 2.07
C ILE A 42 42.87 -8.81 2.44
N VAL A 43 42.82 -10.11 2.79
CA VAL A 43 43.99 -10.84 3.33
C VAL A 43 45.21 -10.81 2.40
N LEU A 44 45.01 -10.89 1.09
CA LEU A 44 46.11 -10.89 0.11
C LEU A 44 46.83 -9.54 0.02
N LEU A 45 46.25 -8.45 0.56
CA LEU A 45 46.91 -7.15 0.65
C LEU A 45 48.01 -7.11 1.72
N ASN A 46 48.07 -8.10 2.61
CA ASN A 46 49.11 -8.19 3.64
C ASN A 46 50.51 -8.36 3.01
N ASP A 47 50.60 -9.14 1.94
CA ASP A 47 51.86 -9.42 1.25
C ASP A 47 52.47 -8.20 0.55
N CYS A 48 51.68 -7.16 0.29
CA CYS A 48 52.11 -5.91 -0.33
C CYS A 48 51.99 -4.70 0.61
N ARG A 49 51.88 -4.90 1.93
CA ARG A 49 51.78 -3.83 2.95
C ARG A 49 50.58 -2.89 2.76
N LEU A 50 49.54 -3.32 2.05
CA LEU A 50 48.30 -2.56 1.83
C LEU A 50 47.15 -3.01 2.74
N TYR A 51 47.35 -4.00 3.61
CA TYR A 51 46.30 -4.55 4.48
C TYR A 51 45.60 -3.49 5.33
N ARG A 52 46.35 -2.62 6.03
CA ARG A 52 45.78 -1.53 6.83
C ARG A 52 44.96 -0.53 6.00
N ALA A 53 45.38 -0.27 4.77
CA ALA A 53 44.61 0.55 3.84
C ALA A 53 43.30 -0.14 3.44
N GLY A 54 43.34 -1.46 3.27
CA GLY A 54 42.17 -2.31 3.04
C GLY A 54 41.19 -2.29 4.22
N GLU A 55 41.67 -2.29 5.46
CA GLU A 55 40.82 -2.19 6.66
C GLU A 55 40.04 -0.88 6.68
N VAL A 56 40.73 0.25 6.39
CA VAL A 56 40.12 1.58 6.30
C VAL A 56 39.13 1.65 5.14
N ALA A 57 39.49 1.10 3.97
CA ALA A 57 38.58 1.03 2.82
C ALA A 57 37.31 0.23 3.14
N ALA A 58 37.44 -0.93 3.78
CA ALA A 58 36.31 -1.75 4.20
C ALA A 58 35.45 -1.05 5.26
N ALA A 59 36.06 -0.30 6.18
CA ALA A 59 35.33 0.52 7.15
C ALA A 59 34.54 1.65 6.47
N ALA A 60 35.14 2.38 5.54
CA ALA A 60 34.46 3.43 4.78
C ALA A 60 33.25 2.90 3.98
N ILE A 61 33.36 1.71 3.39
CA ILE A 61 32.24 1.06 2.70
C ILE A 61 31.10 0.71 3.67
N ARG A 62 31.42 0.27 4.89
CA ARG A 62 30.42 0.04 5.95
C ARG A 62 29.72 1.34 6.34
N GLU A 63 30.45 2.44 6.48
CA GLU A 63 29.90 3.77 6.80
C GLU A 63 28.92 4.30 5.72
N LEU A 64 29.12 3.94 4.45
CA LEU A 64 28.16 4.25 3.37
C LEU A 64 26.80 3.53 3.52
N GLY A 65 26.63 2.64 4.51
CA GLY A 65 25.42 1.87 4.72
C GLY A 65 25.22 0.71 3.74
N LEU A 66 26.25 0.39 2.95
CA LEU A 66 26.23 -0.66 1.93
C LEU A 66 26.52 -2.06 2.51
N ALA A 67 27.26 -2.13 3.63
CA ALA A 67 27.69 -3.37 4.26
C ALA A 67 27.05 -3.59 5.64
N SER A 68 25.74 -3.40 5.74
CA SER A 68 24.95 -3.98 6.82
C SER A 68 24.78 -5.47 6.54
N ASP A 69 25.20 -6.35 7.45
CA ASP A 69 25.02 -7.81 7.33
C ASP A 69 23.55 -8.21 7.08
N ASN A 70 22.60 -7.35 7.45
CA ASN A 70 21.17 -7.52 7.17
C ASN A 70 20.75 -7.16 5.73
N PHE A 71 21.55 -6.36 5.01
CA PHE A 71 21.31 -5.98 3.62
C PHE A 71 21.74 -7.10 2.65
N VAL A 72 22.88 -7.71 2.93
CA VAL A 72 23.47 -8.83 2.17
C VAL A 72 22.61 -10.12 2.30
N THR A 73 22.05 -10.37 3.48
CA THR A 73 21.17 -11.53 3.72
C THR A 73 19.72 -11.33 3.24
N ARG A 74 19.14 -10.12 3.32
CA ARG A 74 17.73 -9.90 2.91
C ARG A 74 17.50 -9.84 1.41
N PHE A 75 18.50 -9.49 0.61
CA PHE A 75 18.34 -9.27 -0.84
C PHE A 75 19.07 -10.30 -1.72
N GLY A 76 19.63 -11.37 -1.13
CA GLY A 76 20.27 -12.45 -1.91
C GLY A 76 21.53 -12.01 -2.66
N LEU A 77 22.14 -10.89 -2.27
CA LEU A 77 23.40 -10.41 -2.84
C LEU A 77 24.55 -11.17 -2.18
N HIS A 78 24.74 -12.44 -2.54
CA HIS A 78 25.78 -13.33 -2.00
C HIS A 78 27.23 -12.96 -2.38
N ARG A 79 27.53 -11.72 -2.77
CA ARG A 79 28.82 -11.39 -3.37
C ARG A 79 29.66 -10.57 -2.42
N ARG A 80 30.54 -11.26 -1.70
CA ARG A 80 31.68 -10.63 -1.05
C ARG A 80 32.77 -10.43 -2.10
N ALA A 81 33.27 -9.22 -2.24
CA ALA A 81 34.45 -8.95 -3.05
C ALA A 81 35.71 -9.34 -2.27
N TYR A 82 36.63 -10.04 -2.93
CA TYR A 82 37.96 -10.36 -2.43
C TYR A 82 38.99 -9.58 -3.25
N LEU A 83 39.87 -8.84 -2.56
CA LEU A 83 40.90 -8.03 -3.20
C LEU A 83 42.18 -8.85 -3.41
N SER A 84 42.63 -8.91 -4.66
CA SER A 84 43.84 -9.59 -5.09
C SER A 84 44.79 -8.62 -5.80
N PRO A 85 46.02 -8.39 -5.28
CA PRO A 85 47.04 -7.63 -6.00
C PRO A 85 47.58 -8.46 -7.18
N VAL A 86 47.48 -7.93 -8.41
CA VAL A 86 47.91 -8.63 -9.64
C VAL A 86 49.42 -8.61 -9.80
N ASN A 87 50.09 -7.53 -9.35
CA ASN A 87 51.53 -7.33 -9.43
C ASN A 87 52.19 -7.32 -8.03
N ALA A 88 51.78 -8.22 -7.14
CA ALA A 88 52.25 -8.26 -5.75
C ALA A 88 53.79 -8.23 -5.56
N PRO A 89 54.62 -8.93 -6.37
CA PRO A 89 56.07 -8.88 -6.23
C PRO A 89 56.64 -7.47 -6.38
N ASP A 90 56.08 -6.67 -7.30
CA ASP A 90 56.53 -5.31 -7.59
C ASP A 90 56.14 -4.33 -6.48
N LEU A 91 55.20 -4.70 -5.61
CA LEU A 91 54.68 -3.84 -4.54
C LEU A 91 55.40 -4.06 -3.20
N ARG A 92 56.16 -5.15 -3.04
CA ARG A 92 56.84 -5.48 -1.77
C ARG A 92 57.88 -4.45 -1.32
N ALA A 93 58.48 -3.74 -2.28
CA ALA A 93 59.50 -2.73 -2.03
C ALA A 93 58.93 -1.37 -1.56
N LEU A 94 57.60 -1.20 -1.53
CA LEU A 94 56.98 0.08 -1.22
C LEU A 94 57.05 0.43 0.28
N SER A 95 57.14 1.73 0.55
CA SER A 95 57.09 2.24 1.92
C SER A 95 55.69 2.16 2.50
N SER A 96 55.60 2.04 3.84
CA SER A 96 54.35 2.08 4.57
C SER A 96 53.58 3.41 4.40
N ASN A 97 54.27 4.49 4.01
CA ASN A 97 53.68 5.81 3.81
C ASN A 97 52.71 5.85 2.62
N ASN A 98 52.80 4.91 1.69
CA ASN A 98 51.88 4.81 0.55
C ASN A 98 50.52 4.23 0.89
N SER A 99 50.39 3.57 2.05
CA SER A 99 49.17 2.88 2.46
C SER A 99 47.97 3.83 2.56
N SER A 100 48.14 5.06 3.04
CA SER A 100 47.04 6.02 3.15
C SER A 100 46.46 6.41 1.79
N SER A 101 47.31 6.61 0.79
CA SER A 101 46.89 7.03 -0.54
C SER A 101 46.18 5.95 -1.38
N ALA A 102 46.26 4.69 -0.94
CA ALA A 102 45.62 3.57 -1.60
C ALA A 102 44.16 3.34 -1.16
N GLN A 103 43.72 3.98 -0.07
CA GLN A 103 42.43 3.69 0.57
C GLN A 103 41.24 3.89 -0.36
N LEU A 104 41.21 5.01 -1.11
CA LEU A 104 40.16 5.26 -2.10
C LEU A 104 40.14 4.16 -3.17
N GLY A 105 41.29 3.82 -3.75
CA GLY A 105 41.35 2.83 -4.82
C GLY A 105 40.94 1.43 -4.37
N LEU A 106 41.30 1.03 -3.15
CA LEU A 106 40.86 -0.24 -2.56
C LEU A 106 39.35 -0.26 -2.32
N ALA A 107 38.78 0.84 -1.82
CA ALA A 107 37.33 0.94 -1.62
C ALA A 107 36.58 0.85 -2.95
N LEU A 108 37.05 1.55 -3.98
CA LEU A 108 36.46 1.52 -5.30
C LEU A 108 36.58 0.14 -5.95
N ALA A 109 37.64 -0.62 -5.72
CA ALA A 109 37.76 -1.98 -6.25
C ALA A 109 36.61 -2.88 -5.76
N ILE A 110 36.31 -2.83 -4.45
CA ILE A 110 35.18 -3.55 -3.84
C ILE A 110 33.86 -3.05 -4.44
N LEU A 111 33.63 -1.72 -4.42
CA LEU A 111 32.37 -1.11 -4.84
C LEU A 111 32.09 -1.30 -6.33
N MET A 112 33.11 -1.28 -7.19
CA MET A 112 32.99 -1.56 -8.62
C MET A 112 32.54 -3.00 -8.87
N TYR A 113 33.05 -3.96 -8.10
CA TYR A 113 32.68 -5.36 -8.20
C TYR A 113 31.25 -5.60 -7.68
N GLU A 114 30.96 -5.13 -6.47
CA GLU A 114 29.65 -5.33 -5.82
C GLU A 114 28.53 -4.58 -6.54
N GLY A 115 28.79 -3.32 -6.90
CA GLY A 115 27.84 -2.44 -7.56
C GLY A 115 27.80 -2.54 -9.09
N GLN A 116 28.52 -3.51 -9.66
CA GLN A 116 28.58 -3.77 -11.11
C GLN A 116 28.82 -2.51 -11.93
N SER A 117 29.86 -1.74 -11.58
CA SER A 117 30.23 -0.51 -12.29
C SER A 117 30.23 -0.70 -13.81
N GLU A 118 29.83 0.31 -14.58
CA GLU A 118 29.99 0.28 -16.03
C GLU A 118 31.47 0.27 -16.42
N ALA A 119 32.33 0.93 -15.63
CA ALA A 119 33.77 0.96 -15.84
C ALA A 119 34.41 -0.39 -15.47
N SER A 120 35.23 -0.96 -16.36
CA SER A 120 36.01 -2.18 -16.08
C SER A 120 37.34 -1.88 -15.37
N VAL A 121 37.88 -0.68 -15.60
CA VAL A 121 39.14 -0.18 -15.05
C VAL A 121 38.92 1.25 -14.54
N ALA A 122 39.53 1.59 -13.41
CA ALA A 122 39.63 2.95 -12.90
C ALA A 122 41.04 3.19 -12.33
N ILE A 123 41.51 4.44 -12.36
CA ILE A 123 42.70 4.87 -11.63
C ILE A 123 42.21 5.64 -10.41
N ALA A 124 42.74 5.37 -9.22
CA ALA A 124 42.30 6.07 -8.02
C ALA A 124 43.39 6.23 -6.97
N THR A 125 43.50 7.45 -6.42
CA THR A 125 44.34 7.76 -5.26
C THR A 125 43.58 8.65 -4.30
N GLY A 126 43.78 8.48 -3.00
CA GLY A 126 43.09 9.26 -1.99
C GLY A 126 43.08 8.57 -0.64
N GLN A 127 43.12 9.38 0.42
CA GLN A 127 42.97 8.90 1.79
C GLN A 127 41.49 9.00 2.18
N LEU A 128 40.95 8.00 2.86
CA LEU A 128 39.57 8.01 3.35
C LEU A 128 39.55 8.41 4.83
N ALA A 129 38.65 9.33 5.17
CA ALA A 129 38.44 9.75 6.55
C ALA A 129 37.43 8.81 7.23
N THR A 130 37.91 7.72 7.84
CA THR A 130 37.07 6.89 8.72
C THR A 130 37.08 7.49 10.13
N HIS A 131 35.91 7.81 10.68
CA HIS A 131 35.79 8.40 12.02
C HIS A 131 34.86 7.55 12.90
N GLU A 132 35.33 7.20 14.10
CA GLU A 132 34.52 6.56 15.15
C GLU A 132 33.42 7.48 15.72
N SER A 133 33.37 8.77 15.34
CA SER A 133 32.57 9.80 16.02
C SER A 133 31.63 10.65 15.14
N LEU A 134 31.52 10.40 13.84
CA LEU A 134 30.60 11.15 12.96
C LEU A 134 29.29 10.38 12.75
N HIS A 135 28.44 10.35 13.78
CA HIS A 135 27.10 9.73 13.73
C HIS A 135 26.10 10.40 12.76
N SER A 136 26.49 11.45 12.02
CA SER A 136 25.55 12.28 11.25
C SER A 136 25.79 12.34 9.74
N PHE A 137 26.96 11.94 9.22
CA PHE A 137 27.24 12.04 7.78
C PHE A 137 27.09 10.68 7.09
N ARG A 138 26.17 10.59 6.11
CA ARG A 138 25.95 9.41 5.26
C ARG A 138 27.02 9.26 4.15
N ASP A 139 28.20 9.86 4.31
CA ASP A 139 29.25 9.85 3.28
C ASP A 139 30.64 9.92 3.90
N VAL A 140 31.64 9.41 3.17
CA VAL A 140 33.03 9.34 3.63
C VAL A 140 33.88 10.36 2.89
N PRO A 141 34.47 11.34 3.59
CA PRO A 141 35.35 12.33 2.98
C PRO A 141 36.63 11.70 2.40
N VAL A 142 37.05 12.19 1.23
CA VAL A 142 38.33 11.90 0.60
C VAL A 142 39.32 13.00 0.97
N LYS A 143 40.30 12.65 1.78
CA LYS A 143 41.37 13.53 2.25
C LYS A 143 42.49 13.67 1.21
N PRO A 144 43.19 14.82 1.20
CA PRO A 144 44.34 15.07 0.34
C PRO A 144 45.44 14.03 0.56
N VAL A 145 46.25 13.80 -0.48
CA VAL A 145 47.41 12.90 -0.44
C VAL A 145 48.65 13.61 -0.97
N GLY A 146 49.81 13.32 -0.39
CA GLY A 146 51.10 13.86 -0.86
C GLY A 146 51.58 13.25 -2.18
N SER A 147 52.67 13.83 -2.70
CA SER A 147 53.41 13.39 -3.90
C SER A 147 52.51 13.14 -5.13
N MET A 148 51.58 14.07 -5.40
CA MET A 148 50.68 13.93 -6.55
C MET A 148 51.45 13.97 -7.88
N GLY A 149 52.48 14.81 -8.01
CA GLY A 149 53.35 14.84 -9.19
C GLY A 149 54.00 13.48 -9.49
N GLU A 150 54.57 12.82 -8.47
CA GLU A 150 55.15 11.46 -8.62
C GLU A 150 54.10 10.41 -9.02
N LYS A 151 52.85 10.56 -8.55
CA LYS A 151 51.75 9.66 -8.91
C LYS A 151 51.30 9.86 -10.35
N ILE A 152 51.22 11.11 -10.81
CA ILE A 152 50.94 11.43 -12.21
C ILE A 152 52.04 10.85 -13.10
N GLU A 153 53.31 11.00 -12.69
CA GLU A 153 54.44 10.41 -13.39
C GLU A 153 54.37 8.88 -13.42
N ALA A 154 54.02 8.23 -12.31
CA ALA A 154 53.81 6.77 -12.27
C ALA A 154 52.72 6.30 -13.24
N ILE A 155 51.64 7.07 -13.38
CA ILE A 155 50.57 6.78 -14.36
C ILE A 155 51.12 6.93 -15.77
N ARG A 156 51.90 7.99 -16.02
CA ARG A 156 52.54 8.21 -17.31
C ARG A 156 53.47 7.05 -17.67
N THR A 157 54.45 6.71 -16.84
CA THR A 157 55.37 5.59 -17.10
C THR A 157 54.62 4.29 -17.34
N TYR A 158 53.60 4.00 -16.51
CA TYR A 158 52.81 2.78 -16.67
C TYR A 158 52.07 2.72 -18.00
N LEU A 159 51.41 3.81 -18.39
CA LEU A 159 50.66 3.85 -19.64
C LEU A 159 51.59 3.80 -20.85
N GLU A 160 52.78 4.43 -20.80
CA GLU A 160 53.86 4.36 -21.79
C GLU A 160 54.33 2.89 -21.98
N ASP A 161 54.63 2.19 -20.89
CA ASP A 161 55.12 0.80 -20.90
C ASP A 161 54.08 -0.20 -21.44
N HIS A 162 52.79 0.14 -21.35
CA HIS A 162 51.69 -0.74 -21.73
C HIS A 162 50.97 -0.28 -23.00
N MET A 163 51.53 0.70 -23.73
CA MET A 163 51.01 1.12 -25.03
C MET A 163 50.98 -0.07 -26.00
N GLY A 164 49.80 -0.32 -26.60
CA GLY A 164 49.57 -1.45 -27.51
C GLY A 164 48.90 -2.68 -26.88
N SER A 165 48.80 -2.73 -25.55
CA SER A 165 47.88 -3.67 -24.88
C SER A 165 46.44 -3.19 -25.01
N ALA A 166 45.47 -4.10 -24.92
CA ALA A 166 44.04 -3.77 -24.92
C ALA A 166 43.64 -3.01 -23.63
N ILE A 167 44.03 -1.74 -23.56
CA ILE A 167 43.64 -0.80 -22.51
C ILE A 167 42.22 -0.33 -22.80
N ALA A 168 41.42 -0.14 -21.75
CA ALA A 168 40.05 0.35 -21.91
C ALA A 168 40.06 1.76 -22.56
N PRO A 169 39.16 2.05 -23.52
CA PRO A 169 39.18 3.32 -24.25
C PRO A 169 38.83 4.54 -23.38
N ARG A 170 38.23 4.32 -22.20
CA ARG A 170 37.86 5.37 -21.24
C ARG A 170 38.27 4.93 -19.84
N ILE A 171 39.12 5.72 -19.19
CA ILE A 171 39.61 5.42 -17.85
C ILE A 171 39.32 6.61 -16.94
N PRO A 172 38.41 6.48 -15.95
CA PRO A 172 38.24 7.50 -14.94
C PRO A 172 39.45 7.49 -14.00
N PHE A 173 40.06 8.66 -13.81
CA PHE A 173 41.08 8.92 -12.80
C PHE A 173 40.47 9.76 -11.69
N LEU A 174 40.27 9.13 -10.53
CA LEU A 174 39.71 9.74 -9.34
C LEU A 174 40.82 10.12 -8.35
N PHE A 175 40.83 11.38 -7.92
CA PHE A 175 41.83 11.92 -7.01
C PHE A 175 41.20 12.94 -6.04
N PRO A 176 41.83 13.28 -4.90
CA PRO A 176 41.24 14.20 -3.93
C PRO A 176 41.02 15.57 -4.55
N ALA A 177 39.88 16.21 -4.25
CA ALA A 177 39.55 17.54 -4.78
C ALA A 177 40.56 18.62 -4.34
N THR A 178 41.16 18.45 -3.16
CA THR A 178 42.13 19.39 -2.59
C THR A 178 43.52 18.77 -2.38
N THR A 179 44.55 19.61 -2.41
CA THR A 179 45.93 19.28 -2.03
C THR A 179 46.11 19.34 -0.51
N PRO A 180 47.23 18.82 0.06
CA PRO A 180 47.53 18.99 1.48
C PRO A 180 47.58 20.46 1.95
N GLU A 181 47.91 21.37 1.03
CA GLU A 181 47.96 22.82 1.25
C GLU A 181 46.57 23.49 1.15
N GLY A 182 45.53 22.75 0.74
CA GLY A 182 44.15 23.22 0.64
C GLY A 182 43.78 23.83 -0.71
N GLU A 183 44.68 23.78 -1.70
CA GLU A 183 44.41 24.24 -3.08
C GLU A 183 43.59 23.21 -3.85
N GLU A 184 42.86 23.62 -4.89
CA GLU A 184 42.19 22.67 -5.77
C GLU A 184 43.22 21.86 -6.57
N THR A 185 43.22 20.53 -6.42
CA THR A 185 44.21 19.64 -7.02
C THR A 185 44.29 19.78 -8.54
N LEU A 186 43.14 19.98 -9.20
CA LEU A 186 43.07 20.16 -10.65
C LEU A 186 43.79 21.44 -11.11
N LEU A 187 43.74 22.51 -10.30
CA LEU A 187 44.41 23.77 -10.60
C LEU A 187 45.91 23.69 -10.30
N ALA A 188 46.28 23.10 -9.16
CA ALA A 188 47.67 22.97 -8.72
C ALA A 188 48.52 22.13 -9.69
N TYR A 189 47.94 21.10 -10.31
CA TYR A 189 48.63 20.18 -11.23
C TYR A 189 48.08 20.24 -12.67
N ARG A 190 47.55 21.41 -13.06
CA ARG A 190 46.86 21.59 -14.35
C ARG A 190 47.73 21.18 -15.55
N VAL A 191 48.99 21.62 -15.56
CA VAL A 191 49.90 21.39 -16.69
C VAL A 191 50.23 19.90 -16.83
N GLU A 192 50.48 19.22 -15.71
CA GLU A 192 50.78 17.79 -15.68
C GLU A 192 49.57 16.96 -16.11
N PHE A 193 48.36 17.33 -15.65
CA PHE A 193 47.11 16.69 -16.05
C PHE A 193 46.76 16.89 -17.52
N GLU A 194 46.91 18.11 -18.05
CA GLU A 194 46.70 18.41 -19.47
C GLU A 194 47.68 17.62 -20.32
N ARG A 195 48.98 17.63 -19.98
CA ARG A 195 50.01 16.87 -20.68
C ARG A 195 49.72 15.36 -20.65
N LEU A 196 49.34 14.81 -19.51
CA LEU A 196 48.96 13.41 -19.38
C LEU A 196 47.77 13.08 -20.30
N ARG A 197 46.72 13.90 -20.26
CA ARG A 197 45.50 13.68 -21.05
C ARG A 197 45.74 13.79 -22.55
N GLU A 198 46.52 14.77 -23.00
CA GLU A 198 46.83 14.99 -24.42
C GLU A 198 47.67 13.84 -24.98
N THR A 199 48.74 13.47 -24.27
CA THR A 199 49.64 12.38 -24.68
C THR A 199 48.87 11.09 -24.95
N TYR A 200 47.90 10.74 -24.08
CA TYR A 200 47.14 9.50 -24.21
C TYR A 200 45.92 9.56 -25.12
N ARG A 201 45.37 10.77 -25.35
CA ARG A 201 44.29 10.95 -26.33
C ARG A 201 44.76 10.56 -27.72
N ASP A 202 45.99 10.91 -28.09
CA ASP A 202 46.60 10.57 -29.39
C ASP A 202 46.79 9.05 -29.56
N HIS A 203 46.85 8.31 -28.45
CA HIS A 203 46.91 6.85 -28.41
C HIS A 203 45.54 6.17 -28.21
N GLY A 204 44.43 6.92 -28.32
CA GLY A 204 43.07 6.38 -28.25
C GLY A 204 42.57 6.06 -26.83
N VAL A 205 43.27 6.51 -25.79
CA VAL A 205 42.86 6.37 -24.38
C VAL A 205 42.32 7.71 -23.87
N ASP A 206 41.02 7.77 -23.58
CA ASP A 206 40.39 8.94 -22.96
C ASP A 206 40.50 8.86 -21.44
N LEU A 207 41.52 9.52 -20.89
CA LEU A 207 41.70 9.68 -19.44
C LEU A 207 40.78 10.78 -18.91
N GLN A 208 39.80 10.41 -18.08
CA GLN A 208 38.82 11.34 -17.52
C GLN A 208 39.19 11.72 -16.10
N LEU A 209 39.55 12.97 -15.89
CA LEU A 209 40.01 13.49 -14.59
C LEU A 209 38.82 13.87 -13.73
N HIS A 210 38.71 13.27 -12.54
CA HIS A 210 37.60 13.47 -11.61
C HIS A 210 38.11 13.81 -10.21
N PRO A 211 38.22 15.10 -9.84
CA PRO A 211 38.43 15.47 -8.44
C PRO A 211 37.21 15.04 -7.62
N VAL A 212 37.44 14.36 -6.50
CA VAL A 212 36.39 13.89 -5.59
C VAL A 212 36.67 14.36 -4.16
N SER A 213 35.64 14.91 -3.52
CA SER A 213 35.67 15.31 -2.11
C SER A 213 35.10 14.22 -1.20
N HIS A 214 34.23 13.37 -1.76
CA HIS A 214 33.55 12.31 -1.02
C HIS A 214 33.51 11.00 -1.81
N LEU A 215 33.43 9.88 -1.11
CA LEU A 215 33.38 8.56 -1.72
C LEU A 215 32.12 8.37 -2.59
N ARG A 216 30.98 9.01 -2.25
CA ARG A 216 29.77 8.97 -3.08
C ARG A 216 29.92 9.65 -4.44
N GLU A 217 30.71 10.72 -4.52
CA GLU A 217 31.01 11.39 -5.80
C GLU A 217 31.76 10.41 -6.72
N ALA A 218 32.72 9.66 -6.16
CA ALA A 218 33.42 8.61 -6.88
C ALA A 218 32.50 7.49 -7.38
N LEU A 219 31.49 7.10 -6.59
CA LEU A 219 30.47 6.13 -7.02
C LEU A 219 29.63 6.64 -8.19
N ALA A 220 29.26 7.92 -8.17
CA ALA A 220 28.49 8.57 -9.24
C ALA A 220 29.29 8.61 -10.55
N VAL A 221 30.58 8.97 -10.49
CA VAL A 221 31.50 8.95 -11.63
C VAL A 221 31.59 7.55 -12.25
N LEU A 222 31.71 6.53 -11.42
CA LEU A 222 31.80 5.12 -11.86
C LEU A 222 30.45 4.51 -12.22
N ARG A 223 29.35 5.30 -12.16
CA ARG A 223 27.97 4.87 -12.40
C ARG A 223 27.61 3.60 -11.65
N ILE A 224 28.16 3.48 -10.44
CA ILE A 224 27.82 2.38 -9.56
C ILE A 224 26.40 2.64 -9.10
N LYS A 225 25.47 1.81 -9.60
CA LYS A 225 24.08 1.80 -9.12
C LYS A 225 24.11 1.32 -7.68
N GLY A 226 24.32 2.25 -6.75
CA GLY A 226 24.10 1.94 -5.35
C GLY A 226 22.70 1.35 -5.22
N PRO A 227 22.49 0.31 -4.40
CA PRO A 227 21.13 0.02 -3.94
C PRO A 227 20.55 1.35 -3.46
N SER A 228 19.35 1.71 -3.89
CA SER A 228 18.70 2.96 -3.48
C SER A 228 18.76 3.06 -1.95
N LEU A 229 19.72 3.84 -1.45
CA LEU A 229 20.18 3.85 -0.05
C LEU A 229 19.19 4.56 0.88
N ASP A 230 17.95 4.74 0.43
CA ASP A 230 16.83 5.16 1.26
C ASP A 230 15.81 4.01 1.39
N PRO A 231 16.20 2.89 2.03
CA PRO A 231 15.29 1.78 2.30
C PRO A 231 14.08 2.23 3.13
N PHE A 232 14.22 3.32 3.90
CA PHE A 232 13.12 3.92 4.62
C PHE A 232 12.06 4.53 3.70
N TYR A 233 12.44 5.22 2.62
CA TYR A 233 11.47 5.79 1.68
C TYR A 233 10.67 4.71 0.96
N GLY A 234 11.33 3.63 0.52
CA GLY A 234 10.65 2.50 -0.11
C GLY A 234 9.71 1.73 0.84
N LEU A 235 10.07 1.60 2.11
CA LEU A 235 9.26 0.90 3.11
C LEU A 235 8.08 1.75 3.59
N ILE A 236 8.29 3.05 3.81
CA ILE A 236 7.25 4.01 4.18
C ILE A 236 6.24 4.11 3.05
N LEU A 237 6.68 4.30 1.79
CA LEU A 237 5.77 4.40 0.65
C LEU A 237 4.92 3.13 0.46
N LYS A 238 5.51 1.93 0.61
CA LYS A 238 4.78 0.66 0.52
C LYS A 238 3.77 0.48 1.65
N ARG A 239 4.13 0.84 2.89
CA ARG A 239 3.21 0.75 4.04
C ARG A 239 2.08 1.76 3.95
N SER A 240 2.37 2.99 3.54
CA SER A 240 1.35 4.03 3.31
C SER A 240 0.39 3.64 2.20
N PHE A 241 0.90 3.07 1.10
CA PHE A 241 0.06 2.58 0.01
C PHE A 241 -0.82 1.40 0.45
N ALA A 242 -0.27 0.44 1.19
CA ALA A 242 -1.06 -0.67 1.73
C ALA A 242 -2.17 -0.19 2.69
N ALA A 243 -1.86 0.77 3.58
CA ALA A 243 -2.85 1.36 4.47
C ALA A 243 -3.97 2.09 3.69
N LEU A 244 -3.63 2.82 2.63
CA LEU A 244 -4.60 3.46 1.75
C LEU A 244 -5.49 2.43 1.06
N CYS A 245 -4.93 1.35 0.51
CA CYS A 245 -5.69 0.27 -0.11
C CYS A 245 -6.64 -0.44 0.88
N ILE A 246 -6.21 -0.62 2.13
CA ILE A 246 -7.07 -1.21 3.17
C ILE A 246 -8.24 -0.27 3.50
N LEU A 247 -7.95 1.02 3.68
CA LEU A 247 -8.99 2.02 3.97
C LEU A 247 -10.02 2.14 2.84
N THR A 248 -9.59 2.11 1.58
CA THR A 248 -10.50 2.13 0.42
C THR A 248 -11.30 0.85 0.29
N ALA A 249 -10.70 -0.32 0.56
CA ALA A 249 -11.43 -1.60 0.57
C ALA A 249 -12.51 -1.64 1.66
N VAL A 250 -12.21 -1.14 2.86
CA VAL A 250 -13.17 -1.07 3.98
C VAL A 250 -14.32 -0.12 3.63
N SER A 251 -14.02 1.09 3.10
CA SER A 251 -15.08 2.05 2.75
C SER A 251 -16.00 1.53 1.64
N LEU A 252 -15.44 0.91 0.61
CA LEU A 252 -16.21 0.27 -0.46
C LEU A 252 -17.08 -0.88 0.08
N SER A 253 -16.56 -1.68 1.01
CA SER A 253 -17.30 -2.78 1.63
C SER A 253 -18.50 -2.28 2.44
N VAL A 254 -18.34 -1.19 3.21
CA VAL A 254 -19.44 -0.57 3.97
C VAL A 254 -20.53 -0.04 3.04
N VAL A 255 -20.15 0.64 1.95
CA VAL A 255 -21.13 1.15 0.96
C VAL A 255 -21.86 0.00 0.26
N ALA A 256 -21.13 -1.05 -0.14
CA ALA A 256 -21.72 -2.23 -0.75
C ALA A 256 -22.68 -2.96 0.21
N PHE A 257 -22.30 -3.07 1.49
CA PHE A 257 -23.14 -3.65 2.53
C PHE A 257 -24.41 -2.84 2.76
N LYS A 258 -24.31 -1.50 2.85
CA LYS A 258 -25.49 -0.62 2.97
C LYS A 258 -26.44 -0.77 1.78
N LYS A 259 -25.91 -0.73 0.56
CA LYS A 259 -26.71 -0.92 -0.66
C LYS A 259 -27.35 -2.32 -0.75
N TRP A 260 -26.69 -3.32 -0.18
CA TRP A 260 -27.25 -4.67 -0.05
C TRP A 260 -28.41 -4.72 0.94
N LEU A 261 -28.34 -4.00 2.06
CA LEU A 261 -29.45 -3.87 3.01
C LEU A 261 -30.69 -3.23 2.38
N ASP A 262 -30.49 -2.23 1.51
CA ASP A 262 -31.55 -1.50 0.79
C ASP A 262 -32.17 -2.31 -0.38
N ARG A 263 -31.75 -3.56 -0.63
CA ARG A 263 -32.35 -4.38 -1.69
C ARG A 263 -33.83 -4.62 -1.43
N PRO A 264 -34.67 -4.62 -2.48
CA PRO A 264 -36.10 -4.84 -2.35
C PRO A 264 -36.44 -6.09 -1.54
N ILE A 265 -37.38 -5.96 -0.60
CA ILE A 265 -37.90 -7.08 0.19
C ILE A 265 -39.26 -7.44 -0.39
N ARG A 266 -39.39 -8.66 -0.89
CA ARG A 266 -40.66 -9.15 -1.42
C ARG A 266 -41.53 -9.62 -0.27
N LEU A 267 -42.70 -9.03 -0.15
CA LEU A 267 -43.70 -9.37 0.83
C LEU A 267 -44.88 -10.07 0.13
N GLU A 268 -45.55 -10.95 0.83
CA GLU A 268 -46.81 -11.56 0.40
C GLU A 268 -47.75 -11.76 1.58
N PHE A 269 -49.05 -11.73 1.31
CA PHE A 269 -50.04 -12.13 2.31
C PHE A 269 -49.97 -13.64 2.48
N ALA A 270 -50.00 -14.09 3.73
CA ALA A 270 -50.03 -15.49 4.08
C ALA A 270 -51.38 -15.85 4.71
N ASP A 271 -51.77 -17.11 4.58
CA ASP A 271 -53.00 -17.62 5.16
C ASP A 271 -52.90 -17.66 6.70
N ILE A 272 -54.02 -17.41 7.38
CA ILE A 272 -54.12 -17.50 8.83
C ILE A 272 -54.88 -18.77 9.17
N GLU A 273 -54.29 -19.58 10.04
CA GLU A 273 -54.95 -20.74 10.62
C GLU A 273 -55.85 -20.29 11.77
N LEU A 274 -57.15 -20.57 11.65
CA LEU A 274 -58.13 -20.33 12.69
C LEU A 274 -58.08 -21.44 13.75
N SER A 275 -58.61 -21.20 14.94
CA SER A 275 -58.62 -22.18 16.05
C SER A 275 -59.33 -23.51 15.73
N GLY A 276 -60.06 -23.59 14.61
CA GLY A 276 -60.70 -24.81 14.10
C GLY A 276 -59.90 -25.56 13.03
N GLY A 277 -58.66 -25.16 12.73
CA GLY A 277 -57.80 -25.78 11.69
C GLY A 277 -58.12 -25.34 10.26
N GLU A 278 -59.10 -24.45 10.07
CA GLU A 278 -59.39 -23.82 8.79
C GLU A 278 -58.36 -22.72 8.49
N THR A 279 -57.86 -22.69 7.26
CA THR A 279 -56.96 -21.64 6.77
C THR A 279 -57.72 -20.63 5.92
N VAL A 280 -57.64 -19.36 6.28
CA VAL A 280 -58.33 -18.27 5.57
C VAL A 280 -57.30 -17.31 4.95
N PRO A 281 -57.49 -16.89 3.67
CA PRO A 281 -56.60 -15.94 3.03
C PRO A 281 -56.69 -14.58 3.73
N SER A 282 -55.52 -13.99 4.01
CA SER A 282 -55.44 -12.66 4.61
C SER A 282 -55.25 -11.57 3.55
N PRO A 283 -55.67 -10.32 3.81
CA PRO A 283 -56.43 -9.88 4.98
C PRO A 283 -57.92 -10.25 4.93
N PHE A 284 -58.55 -10.46 6.10
CA PHE A 284 -59.99 -10.75 6.21
C PHE A 284 -60.63 -10.09 7.45
N PRO A 285 -61.96 -9.85 7.44
CA PRO A 285 -62.66 -9.23 8.55
C PRO A 285 -62.93 -10.24 9.67
N ILE A 286 -62.75 -9.79 10.91
CA ILE A 286 -63.06 -10.53 12.12
C ILE A 286 -63.98 -9.74 13.04
N VAL A 287 -64.88 -10.44 13.71
CA VAL A 287 -65.72 -9.90 14.78
C VAL A 287 -65.45 -10.66 16.07
N ARG A 288 -65.27 -9.93 17.16
CA ARG A 288 -65.18 -10.54 18.49
C ARG A 288 -66.57 -10.69 19.09
N ARG A 289 -67.00 -11.93 19.34
CA ARG A 289 -68.22 -12.24 20.12
C ARG A 289 -67.83 -13.09 21.31
N ASN A 290 -68.17 -12.64 22.52
CA ASN A 290 -67.89 -13.35 23.77
C ASN A 290 -66.42 -13.76 23.95
N GLY A 291 -65.48 -12.92 23.51
CA GLY A 291 -64.04 -13.19 23.58
C GLY A 291 -63.47 -14.07 22.46
N VAL A 292 -64.32 -14.66 21.61
CA VAL A 292 -63.90 -15.45 20.45
C VAL A 292 -63.85 -14.57 19.20
N SER A 293 -62.76 -14.65 18.43
CA SER A 293 -62.64 -13.97 17.14
C SER A 293 -63.21 -14.87 16.03
N LEU A 294 -64.29 -14.43 15.39
CA LEU A 294 -64.95 -15.13 14.30
C LEU A 294 -64.58 -14.47 12.97
N ALA A 295 -64.08 -15.25 12.02
CA ALA A 295 -63.86 -14.81 10.64
C ALA A 295 -65.20 -14.56 9.95
N LEU A 296 -65.28 -13.46 9.21
CA LEU A 296 -66.42 -13.15 8.34
C LEU A 296 -66.01 -13.33 6.88
N PRO A 297 -66.95 -13.75 6.00
CA PRO A 297 -66.69 -13.79 4.57
C PRO A 297 -66.36 -12.38 4.03
N VAL A 298 -65.42 -12.31 3.10
CA VAL A 298 -65.06 -11.06 2.42
C VAL A 298 -66.13 -10.76 1.36
N CYS A 299 -66.78 -9.61 1.46
CA CYS A 299 -67.67 -9.10 0.41
C CYS A 299 -66.90 -8.19 -0.53
N LEU A 300 -67.20 -8.26 -1.83
CA LEU A 300 -66.52 -7.48 -2.86
C LEU A 300 -67.48 -6.47 -3.49
N ASP A 301 -66.95 -5.29 -3.84
CA ASP A 301 -67.67 -4.32 -4.66
C ASP A 301 -67.61 -4.70 -6.16
N SER A 302 -68.30 -3.92 -7.00
CA SER A 302 -68.29 -4.12 -8.46
C SER A 302 -66.91 -4.00 -9.12
N ALA A 303 -65.92 -3.44 -8.43
CA ALA A 303 -64.54 -3.32 -8.87
C ALA A 303 -63.62 -4.39 -8.24
N GLY A 304 -64.16 -5.36 -7.50
CA GLY A 304 -63.41 -6.42 -6.83
C GLY A 304 -62.68 -5.98 -5.55
N ARG A 305 -63.01 -4.83 -4.98
CA ARG A 305 -62.43 -4.35 -3.71
C ARG A 305 -63.22 -4.90 -2.53
N ALA A 306 -62.52 -5.30 -1.48
CA ALA A 306 -63.19 -5.78 -0.27
C ALA A 306 -63.95 -4.66 0.45
N ILE A 307 -65.16 -4.99 0.90
CA ILE A 307 -66.01 -4.13 1.72
C ILE A 307 -66.06 -4.71 3.13
N TYR A 308 -65.62 -3.92 4.11
CA TYR A 308 -65.63 -4.31 5.51
C TYR A 308 -66.64 -3.46 6.31
N PRO A 309 -67.49 -4.09 7.15
CA PRO A 309 -68.36 -3.35 8.03
C PRO A 309 -67.54 -2.51 9.02
N THR A 310 -67.99 -1.30 9.32
CA THR A 310 -67.46 -0.55 10.46
C THR A 310 -67.69 -1.32 11.76
N ASN A 311 -66.84 -1.11 12.77
CA ASN A 311 -66.80 -1.91 14.01
C ASN A 311 -66.32 -3.37 13.89
N THR A 312 -65.76 -3.76 12.75
CA THR A 312 -64.98 -4.99 12.64
C THR A 312 -63.48 -4.73 12.88
N ALA A 313 -62.71 -5.80 13.07
CA ALA A 313 -61.26 -5.72 12.94
C ALA A 313 -60.80 -6.48 11.70
N ILE A 314 -59.67 -6.07 11.12
CA ILE A 314 -59.04 -6.76 9.99
C ILE A 314 -57.92 -7.61 10.55
N ALA A 315 -58.01 -8.93 10.37
CA ALA A 315 -56.90 -9.83 10.62
C ALA A 315 -56.00 -9.87 9.37
N LEU A 316 -54.70 -9.75 9.58
CA LEU A 316 -53.68 -9.72 8.55
C LEU A 316 -52.51 -10.61 8.97
N ARG A 317 -51.98 -11.39 8.02
CA ARG A 317 -50.66 -12.01 8.14
C ARG A 317 -49.86 -11.72 6.87
N ALA A 318 -48.70 -11.12 7.02
CA ALA A 318 -47.78 -10.88 5.91
C ALA A 318 -46.44 -11.55 6.20
N GLN A 319 -45.81 -12.11 5.17
CA GLN A 319 -44.52 -12.78 5.29
C GLN A 319 -43.55 -12.35 4.19
N ILE A 320 -42.27 -12.59 4.43
CA ILE A 320 -41.22 -12.37 3.44
C ILE A 320 -41.17 -13.54 2.48
N LYS A 321 -41.33 -13.26 1.19
CA LYS A 321 -41.23 -14.26 0.13
C LYS A 321 -39.77 -14.63 -0.10
N ASN A 322 -39.44 -15.93 0.01
CA ASN A 322 -38.09 -16.48 -0.14
C ASN A 322 -37.07 -15.87 0.82
N PRO A 323 -37.23 -16.05 2.14
CA PRO A 323 -36.26 -15.55 3.12
C PRO A 323 -34.92 -16.28 2.95
N SER A 324 -33.80 -15.57 3.08
CA SER A 324 -32.47 -16.18 2.90
C SER A 324 -31.84 -16.43 4.27
N SER A 325 -31.55 -17.70 4.58
CA SER A 325 -31.10 -18.11 5.93
C SER A 325 -29.88 -17.34 6.45
N TRP A 326 -28.97 -16.96 5.56
CA TRP A 326 -27.77 -16.20 5.92
C TRP A 326 -28.04 -14.69 6.09
N SER A 327 -28.88 -14.07 5.25
CA SER A 327 -29.18 -12.64 5.39
C SER A 327 -29.93 -12.31 6.66
N ASP A 328 -30.80 -13.22 7.10
CA ASP A 328 -31.73 -12.99 8.18
C ASP A 328 -31.03 -12.96 9.54
N TRP A 329 -29.93 -13.73 9.66
CA TRP A 329 -29.09 -13.74 10.84
C TRP A 329 -28.28 -12.45 11.00
N ILE A 330 -27.77 -11.91 9.90
CA ILE A 330 -26.93 -10.71 9.91
C ILE A 330 -27.77 -9.44 9.96
N ALA A 331 -28.94 -9.44 9.33
CA ALA A 331 -29.78 -8.26 9.17
C ALA A 331 -31.25 -8.63 9.40
N PRO A 332 -31.72 -8.64 10.67
CA PRO A 332 -33.09 -9.02 10.99
C PRO A 332 -34.09 -8.09 10.31
N TYR A 333 -35.28 -8.63 10.03
CA TYR A 333 -36.37 -7.87 9.44
C TYR A 333 -37.20 -7.17 10.49
N HIS A 334 -37.65 -5.98 10.14
CA HIS A 334 -38.55 -5.17 10.94
C HIS A 334 -39.75 -4.78 10.09
N PHE A 335 -40.94 -4.88 10.68
CA PHE A 335 -42.20 -4.56 10.02
C PHE A 335 -42.86 -3.34 10.63
N ALA A 336 -43.58 -2.58 9.82
CA ALA A 336 -44.55 -1.57 10.28
C ALA A 336 -45.83 -1.76 9.48
N VAL A 337 -46.98 -1.64 10.15
CA VAL A 337 -48.29 -1.75 9.49
C VAL A 337 -48.99 -0.41 9.57
N LEU A 338 -49.48 0.07 8.44
CA LEU A 338 -50.09 1.38 8.29
C LEU A 338 -51.50 1.20 7.77
N THR A 339 -52.43 1.99 8.28
CA THR A 339 -53.73 2.21 7.63
C THR A 339 -53.80 3.66 7.21
N VAL A 340 -54.03 3.89 5.92
CA VAL A 340 -54.18 5.21 5.32
C VAL A 340 -55.62 5.32 4.86
N SER A 341 -56.33 6.36 5.29
CA SER A 341 -57.67 6.62 4.78
C SER A 341 -57.83 8.07 4.32
N ALA A 342 -58.80 8.27 3.42
CA ALA A 342 -59.04 9.56 2.79
C ALA A 342 -59.45 10.63 3.82
N LYS A 343 -60.31 10.30 4.78
CA LYS A 343 -60.88 11.24 5.76
C LYS A 343 -60.26 11.10 7.15
N SER A 344 -60.04 9.88 7.64
CA SER A 344 -59.52 9.64 8.99
C SER A 344 -57.99 9.76 9.12
N GLY A 345 -57.27 9.99 8.02
CA GLY A 345 -55.82 10.22 8.00
C GLY A 345 -54.99 8.94 8.13
N VAL A 346 -53.78 9.07 8.71
CA VAL A 346 -52.80 7.97 8.78
C VAL A 346 -52.72 7.43 10.21
N LYS A 347 -52.82 6.10 10.35
CA LYS A 347 -52.49 5.41 11.60
C LYS A 347 -51.34 4.46 11.36
N VAL A 348 -50.35 4.53 12.24
CA VAL A 348 -49.17 3.68 12.23
C VAL A 348 -49.26 2.72 13.40
N PHE A 349 -49.20 1.44 13.09
CA PHE A 349 -49.16 0.35 14.05
C PHE A 349 -47.78 -0.29 13.95
N SER A 350 -47.00 -0.18 15.03
CA SER A 350 -45.91 -1.12 15.24
C SER A 350 -46.56 -2.39 15.78
N PRO A 351 -46.42 -3.57 15.15
CA PRO A 351 -46.64 -4.79 15.89
C PRO A 351 -45.70 -4.70 17.10
N GLY A 352 -46.27 -4.57 18.30
CA GLY A 352 -45.46 -4.68 19.51
C GLY A 352 -44.70 -5.98 19.40
N ILE A 353 -43.40 -5.98 19.66
CA ILE A 353 -42.62 -7.20 19.75
C ILE A 353 -43.24 -8.00 20.89
N TRP A 354 -44.18 -8.91 20.58
CA TRP A 354 -44.69 -9.87 21.55
C TRP A 354 -43.53 -10.84 21.79
N GLY A 355 -42.63 -10.47 22.71
CA GLY A 355 -41.48 -11.26 23.13
C GLY A 355 -40.35 -11.35 22.11
N GLY A 356 -39.31 -10.53 22.27
CA GLY A 356 -37.90 -10.86 22.02
C GLY A 356 -37.41 -11.53 20.73
N GLU A 357 -38.21 -11.79 19.70
CA GLU A 357 -37.73 -12.53 18.53
C GLU A 357 -37.04 -11.62 17.51
N VAL A 358 -35.71 -11.62 17.56
CA VAL A 358 -34.87 -11.10 16.48
C VAL A 358 -34.99 -12.06 15.28
N GLY A 359 -35.38 -11.55 14.11
CA GLY A 359 -35.45 -12.36 12.88
C GLY A 359 -36.84 -12.87 12.50
N VAL A 360 -37.92 -12.25 12.98
CA VAL A 360 -39.28 -12.60 12.56
C VAL A 360 -39.42 -12.44 11.04
N ARG A 361 -39.87 -13.50 10.36
CA ARG A 361 -40.08 -13.52 8.90
C ARG A 361 -41.50 -13.17 8.48
N GLU A 362 -42.36 -12.96 9.47
CA GLU A 362 -43.77 -12.70 9.31
C GLU A 362 -44.28 -11.69 10.33
N VAL A 363 -45.42 -11.09 10.04
CA VAL A 363 -46.14 -10.19 10.93
C VAL A 363 -47.62 -10.56 10.90
N SER A 364 -48.19 -10.76 12.08
CA SER A 364 -49.61 -11.00 12.27
C SER A 364 -50.22 -9.88 13.12
N ILE A 365 -51.29 -9.25 12.65
CA ILE A 365 -51.94 -8.14 13.35
C ILE A 365 -53.45 -8.17 13.17
N SER A 366 -54.16 -7.68 14.18
CA SER A 366 -55.60 -7.43 14.16
C SER A 366 -55.85 -5.93 14.31
N LEU A 367 -56.42 -5.29 13.29
CA LEU A 367 -56.62 -3.84 13.21
C LEU A 367 -58.09 -3.46 13.33
N SER A 368 -58.49 -2.76 14.39
CA SER A 368 -59.87 -2.29 14.54
C SER A 368 -60.20 -1.15 13.57
N ILE A 369 -61.26 -1.33 12.78
CA ILE A 369 -61.83 -0.33 11.89
C ILE A 369 -62.76 0.59 12.72
N LYS A 370 -62.63 1.91 12.56
CA LYS A 370 -63.50 2.90 13.22
C LYS A 370 -64.74 3.20 12.36
N ASP A 371 -65.77 3.77 12.98
CA ASP A 371 -67.09 4.12 12.40
C ASP A 371 -67.10 5.25 11.34
N VAL A 372 -66.26 5.14 10.31
CA VAL A 372 -66.22 6.09 9.19
C VAL A 372 -66.25 5.31 7.87
N GLU A 373 -67.15 5.71 6.98
CA GLU A 373 -67.23 5.17 5.62
C GLU A 373 -66.27 5.91 4.70
N GLU A 374 -65.29 5.16 4.18
CA GLU A 374 -64.25 5.72 3.33
C GLU A 374 -63.49 4.64 2.56
N SER A 375 -62.72 5.10 1.58
CA SER A 375 -61.67 4.29 0.97
C SER A 375 -60.46 4.24 1.88
N ASN A 376 -59.95 3.03 2.09
CA ASN A 376 -58.83 2.74 2.95
C ASN A 376 -57.77 1.96 2.18
N LYS A 377 -56.51 2.15 2.59
CA LYS A 377 -55.41 1.28 2.21
C LYS A 377 -54.66 0.80 3.43
N LEU A 378 -54.49 -0.51 3.50
CA LEU A 378 -53.59 -1.18 4.42
C LEU A 378 -52.24 -1.28 3.73
N VAL A 379 -51.16 -0.92 4.43
CA VAL A 379 -49.80 -1.02 3.91
C VAL A 379 -48.92 -1.69 4.96
N VAL A 380 -48.25 -2.77 4.58
CA VAL A 380 -47.20 -3.41 5.34
C VAL A 380 -45.87 -2.96 4.78
N LEU A 381 -45.02 -2.37 5.61
CA LEU A 381 -43.65 -2.02 5.29
C LEU A 381 -42.71 -3.03 5.92
N ALA A 382 -41.61 -3.33 5.24
CA ALA A 382 -40.52 -4.12 5.78
C ALA A 382 -39.17 -3.47 5.46
N ARG A 383 -38.25 -3.51 6.43
CA ARG A 383 -36.85 -3.14 6.23
C ARG A 383 -35.92 -4.03 7.03
N ARG A 384 -34.64 -4.03 6.68
CA ARG A 384 -33.59 -4.78 7.40
C ARG A 384 -32.91 -3.90 8.44
N TRP A 385 -32.30 -4.52 9.45
CA TRP A 385 -31.33 -3.95 10.39
C TRP A 385 -31.87 -2.97 11.44
N THR A 386 -32.64 -1.95 11.03
CA THR A 386 -33.21 -0.96 11.97
C THR A 386 -34.71 -1.11 12.13
N ALA A 387 -35.19 -1.16 13.37
CA ALA A 387 -36.61 -1.07 13.66
C ALA A 387 -37.16 0.28 13.20
N PHE A 388 -38.41 0.32 12.73
CA PHE A 388 -39.08 1.58 12.39
C PHE A 388 -39.24 2.44 13.65
N ASP A 389 -38.80 3.69 13.59
CA ASP A 389 -39.21 4.69 14.57
C ASP A 389 -40.65 5.10 14.22
N THR A 390 -41.61 4.47 14.90
CA THR A 390 -43.02 4.68 14.60
C THR A 390 -43.51 6.08 14.95
N VAL A 391 -42.84 6.79 15.86
CA VAL A 391 -43.19 8.17 16.20
C VAL A 391 -42.75 9.09 15.08
N ALA A 392 -41.50 8.97 14.63
CA ALA A 392 -40.97 9.75 13.52
C ALA A 392 -41.70 9.44 12.20
N LEU A 393 -41.93 8.16 11.90
CA LEU A 393 -42.66 7.72 10.71
C LEU A 393 -44.10 8.28 10.73
N LYS A 394 -44.81 8.18 11.85
CA LYS A 394 -46.16 8.74 11.98
C LYS A 394 -46.18 10.25 11.80
N ALA A 395 -45.24 10.97 12.41
CA ALA A 395 -45.15 12.43 12.29
C ALA A 395 -44.95 12.85 10.83
N ARG A 396 -44.00 12.23 10.13
CA ARG A 396 -43.73 12.50 8.71
C ARG A 396 -44.92 12.17 7.81
N LEU A 397 -45.56 11.02 7.99
CA LEU A 397 -46.72 10.65 7.19
C LEU A 397 -47.92 11.55 7.46
N ALA A 398 -48.09 12.04 8.70
CA ALA A 398 -49.13 13.01 9.04
C ALA A 398 -48.87 14.38 8.39
N GLU A 399 -47.62 14.82 8.33
CA GLU A 399 -47.20 16.04 7.62
C GLU A 399 -47.55 15.96 6.13
N VAL A 400 -47.17 14.86 5.45
CA VAL A 400 -47.51 14.62 4.04
C VAL A 400 -49.03 14.59 3.83
N ALA A 401 -49.77 13.92 4.73
CA ALA A 401 -51.22 13.85 4.66
C ALA A 401 -51.91 15.21 4.85
N GLY A 402 -51.33 16.10 5.67
CA GLY A 402 -51.83 17.45 5.92
C GLY A 402 -51.53 18.44 4.80
N ALA A 403 -50.44 18.24 4.07
CA ALA A 403 -50.05 19.07 2.92
C ALA A 403 -50.76 18.69 1.60
N THR A 404 -51.50 17.58 1.59
CA THR A 404 -52.12 17.03 0.37
C THR A 404 -53.65 17.13 0.41
N SER A 405 -54.28 17.31 -0.76
CA SER A 405 -55.74 17.27 -0.94
C SER A 405 -56.32 15.93 -0.44
N ALA A 406 -57.61 15.90 -0.08
CA ALA A 406 -58.25 14.68 0.42
C ALA A 406 -58.24 13.54 -0.62
N ASP A 407 -58.36 13.88 -1.91
CA ASP A 407 -58.42 12.92 -3.01
C ASP A 407 -57.04 12.30 -3.32
N ASP A 408 -55.96 13.06 -3.13
CA ASP A 408 -54.58 12.59 -3.39
C ASP A 408 -53.88 12.04 -2.13
N ARG A 409 -54.45 12.27 -0.95
CA ARG A 409 -53.84 11.95 0.36
C ARG A 409 -53.38 10.50 0.45
N ILE A 410 -54.21 9.55 0.00
CA ILE A 410 -53.88 8.12 0.07
C ILE A 410 -52.60 7.85 -0.72
N ASN A 411 -52.55 8.30 -1.99
CA ASN A 411 -51.42 8.06 -2.86
C ASN A 411 -50.15 8.76 -2.39
N ALA A 412 -50.25 10.03 -1.95
CA ALA A 412 -49.10 10.78 -1.44
C ALA A 412 -48.48 10.13 -0.20
N VAL A 413 -49.32 9.71 0.76
CA VAL A 413 -48.85 9.02 1.98
C VAL A 413 -48.21 7.68 1.64
N ILE A 414 -48.77 6.90 0.71
CA ILE A 414 -48.19 5.62 0.30
C ILE A 414 -46.83 5.84 -0.35
N ASN A 415 -46.72 6.78 -1.28
CA ASN A 415 -45.44 7.07 -1.93
C ASN A 415 -44.38 7.49 -0.91
N ALA A 416 -44.75 8.31 0.08
CA ALA A 416 -43.86 8.65 1.19
C ALA A 416 -43.50 7.43 2.05
N ALA A 417 -44.46 6.57 2.39
CA ALA A 417 -44.24 5.36 3.18
C ALA A 417 -43.34 4.34 2.45
N VAL A 418 -43.55 4.13 1.16
CA VAL A 418 -42.74 3.24 0.32
C VAL A 418 -41.31 3.77 0.17
N SER A 419 -41.11 5.09 0.19
CA SER A 419 -39.76 5.67 0.16
C SER A 419 -38.92 5.36 1.41
N GLU A 420 -39.56 4.99 2.53
CA GLU A 420 -38.91 4.67 3.81
C GLU A 420 -38.56 3.19 3.97
N ALA A 421 -39.02 2.32 3.06
CA ALA A 421 -38.92 0.89 3.22
C ALA A 421 -38.63 0.18 1.88
N PRO A 422 -37.59 -0.67 1.81
CA PRO A 422 -37.29 -1.45 0.61
C PRO A 422 -38.31 -2.56 0.35
N GLY A 423 -39.14 -2.93 1.33
CA GLY A 423 -40.28 -3.84 1.14
C GLY A 423 -41.59 -3.14 1.45
N TYR A 424 -42.57 -3.34 0.58
CA TYR A 424 -43.94 -2.93 0.83
C TYR A 424 -44.93 -3.95 0.27
N LEU A 425 -46.10 -4.01 0.89
CA LEU A 425 -47.26 -4.77 0.44
C LEU A 425 -48.50 -3.98 0.81
N ASP A 426 -49.41 -3.78 -0.13
CA ASP A 426 -50.60 -2.98 0.06
C ASP A 426 -51.89 -3.73 -0.26
N TYR A 427 -52.98 -3.30 0.38
CA TYR A 427 -54.30 -3.87 0.20
C TYR A 427 -55.37 -2.77 0.31
N SER A 428 -56.17 -2.63 -0.73
CA SER A 428 -57.23 -1.61 -0.81
C SER A 428 -58.57 -2.19 -0.37
N PHE A 429 -59.29 -1.46 0.47
CA PHE A 429 -60.61 -1.86 0.95
C PHE A 429 -61.53 -0.65 1.21
N LEU A 430 -62.83 -0.91 1.25
CA LEU A 430 -63.88 0.05 1.58
C LEU A 430 -64.45 -0.26 2.96
N THR A 431 -64.90 0.78 3.65
CA THR A 431 -65.65 0.64 4.90
C THR A 431 -67.07 1.15 4.74
N GLU A 432 -68.05 0.38 5.21
CA GLU A 432 -69.49 0.71 5.16
C GLU A 432 -70.15 0.54 6.52
N LYS A 433 -71.13 1.39 6.85
CA LYS A 433 -71.93 1.25 8.08
C LYS A 433 -72.95 0.14 7.91
N GLY A 434 -73.00 -0.76 8.89
CA GLY A 434 -73.92 -1.90 8.88
C GLY A 434 -73.40 -3.08 8.06
N PRO A 435 -74.21 -4.13 7.85
CA PRO A 435 -73.78 -5.32 7.11
C PRO A 435 -73.49 -4.97 5.64
N PRO A 436 -72.37 -5.46 5.07
CA PRO A 436 -71.97 -5.15 3.71
C PRO A 436 -73.02 -5.67 2.73
N LYS A 437 -73.35 -4.86 1.71
CA LYS A 437 -74.22 -5.29 0.62
C LYS A 437 -73.37 -6.04 -0.41
N CYS A 438 -73.23 -7.34 -0.21
CA CYS A 438 -72.43 -8.20 -1.09
C CYS A 438 -73.15 -8.33 -2.45
N LEU A 439 -72.40 -8.15 -3.55
CA LEU A 439 -72.87 -8.36 -4.92
C LEU A 439 -72.84 -9.84 -5.32
#